data_AF-A0A7J4DNY8-F1
#
_entry.id   AF-A0A7J4DNY8-F1
#
_cell.length_a   1.000
_cell.length_b   1.000
_cell.length_c   1.000
_cell.angle_alpha   90.00
_cell.angle_beta   90.00
_cell.angle_gamma   90.00
#
_symmetry.space_group_name_H-M   'P 1'
#
loop_
_entity.id
_entity.type
_entity.pdbx_description
1 polymer ?
#
loop_
_entity_poly.entity_id
_entity_poly.type
_entity_poly.pdbx_seq_one_letter_code
_entity_poly.pdbx_strand_id
1 'polypeptide(L)'
;MKVEIYMHEKINETSFRVLKLLTINYIQFITYTFDDEVSMDLISEKIGKRIRKLPQVVVDNEPVGGYYDVMEYLINKKIINYEGTLWQTPI
;
A
#
# COMPACT_ATOMS: atom_id res chain seq x y z
N MET A 1 -12.22 4.42 4.04
CA MET A 1 -10.99 4.38 3.23
C MET A 1 -10.85 2.98 2.69
N LYS A 2 -10.89 2.82 1.36
CA LYS A 2 -10.64 1.57 0.67
C LYS A 2 -9.16 1.53 0.31
N VAL A 3 -8.44 0.52 0.81
CA VAL A 3 -7.01 0.33 0.53
C VAL A 3 -6.82 -0.95 -0.28
N GLU A 4 -6.16 -0.83 -1.42
CA GLU A 4 -5.79 -1.95 -2.27
C GLU A 4 -4.27 -2.03 -2.40
N ILE A 5 -3.72 -3.23 -2.24
CA ILE A 5 -2.29 -3.50 -2.33
C ILE A 5 -2.04 -4.42 -3.51
N TYR A 6 -1.29 -3.94 -4.48
CA TYR A 6 -0.83 -4.69 -5.64
C TYR A 6 0.59 -5.18 -5.34
N MET A 7 0.83 -6.49 -5.33
CA MET A 7 2.12 -7.05 -4.93
C MET A 7 2.41 -8.40 -5.61
N HIS A 8 3.64 -8.87 -5.53
CA HIS A 8 3.96 -10.23 -5.97
C HIS A 8 3.38 -11.26 -4.99
N GLU A 9 3.03 -12.45 -5.49
CA GLU A 9 2.62 -13.59 -4.67
C GLU A 9 3.66 -13.92 -3.58
N LYS A 10 4.95 -13.88 -3.95
CA LYS A 10 6.04 -14.00 -3.01
C LYS A 10 6.24 -12.68 -2.28
N ILE A 11 5.95 -12.70 -0.98
CA ILE A 11 6.11 -11.52 -0.11
C ILE A 11 7.59 -11.17 0.03
N ASN A 12 7.98 -10.01 -0.50
CA ASN A 12 9.29 -9.41 -0.26
C ASN A 12 9.24 -8.43 0.94
N GLU A 13 10.41 -7.94 1.37
CA GLU A 13 10.52 -7.03 2.51
C GLU A 13 9.65 -5.77 2.36
N THR A 14 9.61 -5.18 1.17
CA THR A 14 8.84 -3.93 0.95
C THR A 14 7.33 -4.19 1.06
N SER A 15 6.86 -5.32 0.54
CA SER A 15 5.46 -5.75 0.68
C SER A 15 5.11 -6.03 2.13
N PHE A 16 6.00 -6.73 2.85
CA PHE A 16 5.83 -6.99 4.28
C PHE A 16 5.72 -5.70 5.09
N ARG A 17 6.54 -4.69 4.80
CA ARG A 17 6.49 -3.40 5.49
C ARG A 17 5.15 -2.68 5.30
N VAL A 18 4.59 -2.69 4.09
CA VAL A 18 3.25 -2.12 3.82
C VAL A 18 2.18 -2.88 4.60
N LEU A 19 2.16 -4.21 4.50
CA LEU A 19 1.19 -5.05 5.20
C LEU A 19 1.25 -4.84 6.71
N LYS A 20 2.47 -4.82 7.28
CA LYS A 20 2.68 -4.56 8.70
C LYS A 20 2.15 -3.18 9.10
N LEU A 21 2.50 -2.12 8.36
CA LEU A 21 2.07 -0.75 8.65
C LEU A 21 0.53 -0.64 8.71
N LEU A 22 -0.17 -1.22 7.75
CA LEU A 22 -1.63 -1.15 7.71
C LEU A 22 -2.26 -2.02 8.81
N THR A 23 -1.71 -3.22 9.05
CA THR A 23 -2.22 -4.17 10.04
C THR A 23 -2.12 -3.62 11.48
N ILE A 24 -0.96 -3.09 11.87
CA ILE A 24 -0.76 -2.57 13.25
C ILE A 24 -1.61 -1.34 13.56
N ASN A 25 -2.03 -0.62 12.51
CA ASN A 25 -2.89 0.56 12.62
C ASN A 25 -4.36 0.22 12.34
N TYR A 26 -4.73 -1.06 12.32
CA TYR A 26 -6.10 -1.56 12.10
C TYR A 26 -6.75 -1.03 10.80
N ILE A 27 -5.93 -0.75 9.79
CA ILE A 27 -6.40 -0.31 8.48
C ILE A 27 -6.73 -1.54 7.65
N GLN A 28 -7.99 -1.70 7.27
CA GLN A 28 -8.42 -2.77 6.39
C GLN A 28 -7.92 -2.56 4.95
N PHE A 29 -7.52 -3.65 4.30
CA PHE A 29 -7.03 -3.64 2.92
C PHE A 29 -7.41 -4.91 2.18
N ILE A 30 -7.37 -4.83 0.85
CA ILE A 30 -7.48 -5.97 -0.07
C ILE A 30 -6.15 -6.13 -0.79
N THR A 31 -5.71 -7.36 -1.01
CA THR A 31 -4.50 -7.66 -1.78
C THR A 31 -4.85 -8.19 -3.17
N TYR A 32 -4.12 -7.72 -4.17
CA TYR A 32 -4.07 -8.30 -5.51
C TYR A 32 -2.64 -8.79 -5.73
N THR A 33 -2.50 -10.10 -5.82
CA THR A 33 -1.21 -10.74 -6.02
C THR A 33 -1.01 -11.10 -7.49
N PHE A 34 0.23 -11.02 -7.94
CA PHE A 34 0.63 -11.41 -9.29
C PHE A 34 1.89 -12.28 -9.23
N ASP A 35 2.03 -13.18 -10.19
CA ASP A 35 3.28 -13.93 -10.37
C ASP A 35 4.45 -13.00 -10.76
N ASP A 36 5.66 -13.57 -10.80
CA ASP A 36 6.88 -12.81 -11.14
C ASP A 36 7.00 -12.54 -12.66
N GLU A 37 6.17 -13.16 -13.50
CA GLU A 37 6.21 -13.10 -14.96
C GLU A 37 5.21 -12.07 -15.54
N VAL A 38 4.28 -11.59 -14.72
CA VAL A 38 3.28 -10.60 -15.12
C VAL A 38 3.93 -9.33 -15.70
N SER A 39 3.33 -8.80 -16.76
CA SER A 39 3.78 -7.53 -17.31
C SER A 39 3.44 -6.36 -16.38
N MET A 40 4.43 -5.51 -16.12
CA MET A 40 4.23 -4.24 -15.41
C MET A 40 3.31 -3.27 -16.16
N ASP A 41 3.17 -3.41 -17.49
CA ASP A 41 2.24 -2.59 -18.28
C ASP A 41 0.78 -2.95 -17.97
N LEU A 42 0.48 -4.25 -17.83
CA LEU A 42 -0.84 -4.73 -17.43
C LEU A 42 -1.21 -4.20 -16.03
N ILE A 43 -0.26 -4.26 -15.09
CA ILE A 43 -0.45 -3.73 -13.75
C ILE A 43 -0.66 -2.21 -13.80
N SER A 44 0.11 -1.51 -14.64
CA SER A 44 0.01 -0.06 -14.81
C SER A 44 -1.37 0.37 -15.32
N GLU A 45 -1.92 -0.38 -16.28
CA GLU A 45 -3.28 -0.18 -16.80
C GLU A 45 -4.32 -0.37 -15.68
N LYS A 46 -4.21 -1.47 -14.91
CA LYS A 46 -5.13 -1.76 -13.80
C LYS A 46 -5.10 -0.69 -12.69
N ILE A 47 -3.93 -0.14 -12.39
CA ILE A 47 -3.76 0.93 -11.38
C ILE A 47 -4.12 2.31 -11.95
N GLY A 48 -4.11 2.48 -13.28
CA GLY A 48 -4.30 3.79 -13.92
C GLY A 48 -3.10 4.72 -13.81
N LYS A 49 -1.90 4.20 -13.49
CA LYS A 49 -0.64 4.95 -13.38
C LYS A 49 0.49 4.08 -13.87
N ARG A 50 1.49 4.67 -14.55
CA ARG A 50 2.68 3.94 -14.97
C ARG A 50 3.51 3.51 -13.75
N ILE A 51 3.58 2.22 -13.51
CA ILE A 51 4.31 1.59 -12.40
C ILE A 51 5.50 0.80 -12.95
N ARG A 52 6.60 0.78 -12.20
CA ARG A 52 7.81 0.00 -12.55
C ARG A 52 8.22 -1.02 -11.50
N LYS A 53 7.57 -1.01 -10.32
CA LYS A 53 7.91 -1.90 -9.20
C LYS A 53 6.69 -2.15 -8.31
N LEU A 54 6.64 -3.34 -7.73
CA LEU A 54 5.72 -3.71 -6.67
C LEU A 54 6.43 -3.72 -5.31
N PRO A 55 5.72 -3.52 -4.18
CA PRO A 55 4.28 -3.29 -4.09
C PRO A 55 3.85 -1.88 -4.52
N GLN A 56 2.58 -1.72 -4.86
CA GLN A 56 1.90 -0.44 -5.02
C GLN A 56 0.60 -0.42 -4.22
N VAL A 57 0.31 0.72 -3.60
CA VAL A 57 -0.92 0.92 -2.83
C VAL A 57 -1.78 1.96 -3.51
N VAL A 58 -3.05 1.63 -3.63
CA VAL A 58 -4.11 2.53 -4.11
C VAL A 58 -5.05 2.79 -2.94
N VAL A 59 -5.34 4.06 -2.67
CA VAL A 59 -6.24 4.48 -1.60
C VAL A 59 -7.40 5.25 -2.21
N ASP A 60 -8.63 4.79 -2.00
CA ASP A 60 -9.85 5.42 -2.54
C ASP A 60 -9.77 5.68 -4.07
N ASN A 61 -9.20 4.73 -4.81
CA ASN A 61 -8.90 4.77 -6.25
C ASN A 61 -7.78 5.74 -6.69
N GLU A 62 -7.04 6.33 -5.75
CA GLU A 62 -5.86 7.16 -6.02
C GLU A 62 -4.57 6.35 -5.86
N PRO A 63 -3.70 6.26 -6.89
CA PRO A 63 -2.41 5.58 -6.79
C PRO A 63 -1.42 6.34 -5.90
N VAL A 64 -1.25 5.88 -4.66
CA VAL A 64 -0.37 6.50 -3.67
C VAL A 64 1.09 6.16 -3.96
N GLY A 65 1.45 4.87 -3.97
CA GLY A 65 2.82 4.45 -4.23
C GLY A 65 3.28 3.25 -3.41
N GLY A 66 4.58 3.23 -3.07
CA GLY A 66 5.19 2.21 -2.22
C GLY A 66 5.12 2.56 -0.73
N TYR A 67 5.92 1.87 0.08
CA TYR A 67 5.89 2.02 1.55
C TYR A 67 6.02 3.47 2.05
N TYR A 68 7.01 4.22 1.57
CA TYR A 68 7.26 5.57 2.06
C TYR A 68 6.15 6.54 1.63
N ASP A 69 5.63 6.38 0.42
CA ASP A 69 4.51 7.19 -0.09
C ASP A 69 3.24 6.95 0.75
N VAL A 70 2.98 5.69 1.13
CA VAL A 70 1.86 5.32 2.00
C VAL A 70 2.03 5.89 3.40
N MET A 71 3.25 5.82 3.96
CA MET A 71 3.55 6.40 5.27
C MET A 71 3.29 7.91 5.26
N GLU A 72 3.80 8.62 4.25
CA GLU A 72 3.57 10.06 4.08
C GLU A 72 2.08 10.39 3.91
N TYR A 73 1.37 9.64 3.08
CA TYR A 73 -0.08 9.81 2.88
C TYR A 73 -0.84 9.70 4.21
N LEU A 74 -0.57 8.66 5.00
CA LEU A 74 -1.24 8.43 6.28
C LEU A 74 -0.87 9.49 7.33
N ILE A 75 0.37 9.99 7.33
CA ILE A 75 0.81 11.10 8.18
C ILE A 75 0.09 12.39 7.82
N ASN A 76 0.03 12.74 6.53
CA ASN A 76 -0.65 13.94 6.05
C ASN A 76 -2.15 13.92 6.33
N LYS A 77 -2.77 12.73 6.36
CA LYS A 77 -4.17 12.53 6.77
C LYS A 77 -4.38 12.45 8.29
N LYS A 78 -3.32 12.57 9.09
CA LYS A 78 -3.34 12.42 10.56
C LYS A 78 -3.92 11.07 11.02
N ILE A 79 -3.68 10.02 10.26
CA ILE A 79 -4.06 8.65 10.61
C ILE A 79 -2.95 8.00 11.46
N ILE A 80 -1.69 8.14 11.04
CA ILE A 80 -0.51 7.70 11.80
C ILE A 80 0.50 8.82 12.02
N ASN A 81 1.28 8.78 13.10
CA ASN A 81 2.38 9.70 13.39
C ASN A 81 3.67 9.31 12.63
N TYR A 82 4.75 10.08 12.86
CA TYR A 82 6.06 9.85 12.23
C TYR A 82 6.73 8.53 12.63
N GLU A 83 6.28 7.90 13.72
CA GLU A 83 6.73 6.58 14.18
C GLU A 83 5.95 5.43 13.52
N GLY A 84 4.93 5.75 12.72
CA GLY A 84 4.09 4.78 12.03
C GLY A 84 3.00 4.17 12.91
N THR A 85 2.63 4.83 14.01
CA THR A 85 1.56 4.41 14.95
C THR A 85 0.39 5.38 14.93
N LEU A 86 -0.80 4.94 15.33
CA LEU A 86 -2.02 5.76 15.29
C LEU A 86 -1.86 7.10 16.02
N TRP A 87 -2.40 8.19 15.43
CA TRP A 87 -2.40 9.52 16.08
C TRP A 87 -3.25 9.56 17.36
N GLN A 88 -4.34 8.79 17.39
CA GLN A 88 -5.21 8.64 18.54
C GLN A 88 -5.61 7.17 18.62
N THR A 89 -5.44 6.56 19.79
CA THR A 89 -5.92 5.21 20.05
C THR A 89 -7.46 5.23 19.96
N PRO A 90 -8.10 4.35 19.19
CA PRO A 90 -9.55 4.22 19.26
C PRO A 90 -9.93 3.86 20.71
N ILE A 91 -10.83 4.66 21.28
CA ILE A 91 -11.39 4.52 22.64
C ILE A 91 -12.33 3.31 22.65
#